data_AF-A0A5V2K1V8-F1
#
_entry.id   AF-A0A5V2K1V8-F1
#
_cell.length_a   1.000
_cell.length_b   1.000
_cell.length_c   1.000
_cell.angle_alpha   90.00
_cell.angle_beta   90.00
_cell.angle_gamma   90.00
#
_symmetry.space_group_name_H-M   'P 1'
#
loop_
_entity.id
_entity.type
_entity.pdbx_description
1 polymer ?
#
loop_
_entity_poly.entity_id
_entity_poly.type
_entity_poly.pdbx_seq_one_letter_code
_entity_poly.pdbx_strand_id
1 'polypeptide(L)' 'MICIVSKVEDTEHGLKLTLENGNNICVNNYSHYLLSDSVSRCDKDRLKNIYIRLVSELTQMSEETIKSQML' A
#
# COMPACT_ATOMS: atom_id res chain seq x y z
N MET A 1 11.35 -12.88 0.92
CA MET A 1 11.98 -12.35 2.15
C MET A 1 11.00 -11.39 2.78
N ILE A 2 10.65 -11.59 4.06
CA ILE A 2 9.69 -10.76 4.79
C ILE A 2 10.49 -9.87 5.75
N CYS A 3 10.26 -8.56 5.71
CA CYS A 3 10.87 -7.60 6.61
C CYS A 3 9.80 -7.05 7.56
N ILE A 4 10.06 -7.09 8.87
CA ILE A 4 9.16 -6.59 9.89
C ILE A 4 9.53 -5.14 10.22
N VAL A 5 8.55 -4.25 10.09
CA VAL A 5 8.69 -2.84 10.45
C VAL A 5 8.41 -2.69 11.95
N SER A 6 9.39 -2.16 12.67
CA SER A 6 9.31 -1.91 14.12
C SER A 6 8.81 -0.51 14.44
N LYS A 7 9.03 0.47 13.55
CA LYS A 7 8.60 1.84 13.75
C LYS A 7 8.29 2.53 12.42
N VAL A 8 7.26 3.38 12.42
CA VAL A 8 6.88 4.24 11.30
C VAL A 8 6.88 5.68 11.77
N GLU A 9 7.56 6.56 11.02
CA GLU A 9 7.65 7.99 11.30
C GLU A 9 7.28 8.80 10.06
N ASP A 10 6.45 9.82 10.23
CA ASP A 10 6.18 10.81 9.18
C ASP A 10 7.25 11.91 9.26
N THR A 11 7.86 12.24 8.12
CA THR A 11 8.93 13.23 8.02
C THR A 11 8.62 14.18 6.87
N GLU A 12 9.24 15.35 6.89
CA GLU A 12 9.06 16.36 5.83
C GLU A 12 9.38 15.84 4.40
N HIS A 13 10.15 14.76 4.30
CA HIS A 13 10.55 14.14 3.03
C HIS A 13 9.70 12.90 2.65
N GLY A 14 8.79 12.45 3.52
CA GLY A 14 8.00 11.24 3.34
C GLY A 14 8.00 10.34 4.57
N LEU A 15 7.76 9.05 4.37
CA LEU A 15 7.52 8.09 5.45
C LEU A 15 8.77 7.25 5.73
N LYS A 16 9.29 7.30 6.96
CA LYS A 16 10.46 6.55 7.39
C LYS A 16 10.03 5.28 8.13
N LEU A 17 10.46 4.14 7.61
CA LEU A 17 10.24 2.82 8.18
C LEU A 17 11.53 2.34 8.84
N THR A 18 11.49 2.07 10.14
CA THR A 18 12.56 1.37 10.84
C THR A 18 12.24 -0.11 10.86
N LEU A 19 13.18 -0.96 10.47
CA LEU A 19 13.06 -2.40 10.53
C LEU A 19 13.54 -2.92 11.89
N GLU A 20 13.11 -4.11 12.29
CA GLU A 20 13.59 -4.73 13.54
C GLU A 20 15.11 -4.94 13.55
N ASN A 21 15.73 -5.13 12.39
CA ASN A 21 17.19 -5.24 12.26
C ASN A 21 17.92 -3.89 12.34
N GLY A 22 17.21 -2.78 12.63
CA GLY A 22 17.77 -1.44 12.78
C GLY A 22 17.99 -0.68 11.46
N ASN A 23 17.75 -1.30 10.31
CA ASN A 23 17.81 -0.60 9.03
C ASN A 23 16.63 0.34 8.84
N ASN A 24 16.85 1.40 8.06
CA ASN A 24 15.83 2.39 7.75
C ASN A 24 15.53 2.40 6.25
N ILE A 25 14.24 2.49 5.91
CA ILE A 25 13.75 2.68 4.54
C ILE A 25 12.96 3.98 4.52
N CYS A 26 13.32 4.89 3.63
CA CYS A 26 12.57 6.14 3.42
C CYS A 26 11.71 6.02 2.16
N VAL A 27 10.41 6.18 2.33
CA VAL A 27 9.43 6.17 1.24
C VAL A 27 9.03 7.61 0.94
N ASN A 28 9.65 8.17 -0.09
CA ASN A 28 9.31 9.51 -0.60
C ASN A 28 8.01 9.45 -1.41
N ASN A 29 7.30 10.58 -1.52
CA ASN A 29 6.02 10.68 -2.27
C ASN A 29 4.93 9.70 -1.81
N TYR A 30 4.97 9.26 -0.55
CA TYR A 30 3.92 8.45 0.05
C TYR A 30 2.55 9.15 0.05
N SER A 31 2.52 10.49 -0.05
CA SER A 31 1.32 11.30 -0.29
C SER A 31 0.55 10.96 -1.58
N HIS A 32 1.17 10.28 -2.55
CA HIS A 32 0.46 9.73 -3.71
C HIS A 32 -0.38 8.48 -3.33
N TYR A 33 -0.02 7.81 -2.23
CA TYR A 33 -0.67 6.61 -1.71
C TYR A 33 -1.57 6.91 -0.50
N LEU A 34 -1.25 7.95 0.28
CA LEU A 34 -2.23 8.63 1.11
C LEU A 34 -3.19 9.34 0.21
N LEU A 35 -4.35 8.72 -0.01
CA LEU A 35 -5.53 9.37 -0.54
C LEU A 35 -5.60 10.81 -0.02
N SER A 36 -5.51 11.77 -0.94
CA SER A 36 -5.71 13.19 -0.65
C SER A 36 -6.86 13.33 0.32
N ASP A 37 -6.60 14.04 1.42
CA ASP A 37 -7.56 14.61 2.36
C ASP A 37 -9.01 14.17 2.14
N SER A 38 -9.56 13.36 3.06
CA SER A 38 -11.00 13.05 3.18
C SER A 38 -11.65 12.01 2.25
N VAL A 39 -11.02 10.86 1.97
CA VAL A 39 -11.85 9.67 1.66
C VAL A 39 -12.34 9.13 2.99
N SER A 40 -13.55 9.57 3.37
CA SER A 40 -14.36 8.98 4.43
C SER A 40 -14.28 7.45 4.39
N ARG A 41 -14.59 6.78 5.51
CA ARG A 41 -14.72 5.32 5.70
C ARG A 41 -15.53 4.54 4.64
N CYS A 42 -15.95 5.14 3.52
CA CYS A 42 -17.10 4.77 2.72
C CYS A 42 -16.84 4.54 1.23
N ASP A 43 -15.62 4.18 0.82
CA ASP A 43 -15.39 3.76 -0.58
C ASP A 43 -14.66 2.41 -0.64
N LYS A 44 -15.29 1.42 -0.01
CA LYS A 44 -14.82 0.02 0.02
C LYS A 44 -14.56 -0.52 -1.39
N ASP A 45 -15.36 -0.11 -2.37
CA ASP A 45 -15.18 -0.48 -3.78
C ASP A 45 -13.92 0.13 -4.38
N ARG A 46 -13.57 1.39 -4.04
CA ARG A 46 -12.28 1.99 -4.45
C ARG A 46 -11.10 1.27 -3.82
N LEU A 47 -11.17 0.94 -2.54
CA LEU A 47 -10.12 0.16 -1.86
C LEU A 47 -9.98 -1.23 -2.48
N LYS A 48 -11.11 -1.89 -2.79
CA LYS A 48 -11.14 -3.17 -3.48
C LYS A 48 -10.50 -3.09 -4.87
N ASN A 49 -10.77 -2.02 -5.62
CA ASN A 49 -10.17 -1.81 -6.94
C ASN A 49 -8.65 -1.56 -6.87
N ILE A 50 -8.19 -0.79 -5.87
CA ILE A 50 -6.74 -0.59 -5.65
C ILE A 50 -6.06 -1.93 -5.32
N TYR A 51 -6.67 -2.73 -4.45
CA TYR A 51 -6.16 -4.05 -4.09
C TYR A 51 -6.11 -5.00 -5.31
N ILE A 52 -7.19 -5.06 -6.10
CA ILE A 52 -7.24 -5.90 -7.31
C ILE A 52 -6.13 -5.51 -8.29
N ARG A 53 -5.94 -4.21 -8.51
CA ARG A 53 -4.90 -3.70 -9.42
C ARG A 53 -3.50 -4.04 -8.94
N LEU A 54 -3.22 -3.89 -7.65
CA LEU A 54 -1.94 -4.26 -7.05
C LEU A 54 -1.62 -5.74 -7.25
N VAL A 55 -2.60 -6.62 -6.98
CA VAL A 55 -2.41 -8.07 -7.14
C VAL A 55 -2.19 -8.43 -8.62
N SER A 56 -2.96 -7.81 -9.53
CA SER A 56 -2.85 -7.99 -10.98
C SER A 56 -1.42 -7.76 -11.48
N GLU A 57 -0.83 -6.63 -11.06
CA GLU A 57 0.53 -6.25 -11.44
C GLU A 57 1.58 -7.21 -10.85
N LEU A 58 1.41 -7.67 -9.60
CA LEU A 58 2.36 -8.58 -8.95
C LEU A 58 2.32 -10.00 -9.52
N THR A 59 1.13 -10.49 -9.88
CA THR A 59 0.94 -11.87 -10.33
C THR A 59 0.94 -12.00 -11.86
N GLN A 60 0.98 -10.89 -12.59
CA GLN A 60 0.76 -10.85 -14.05
C GLN A 60 -0.55 -11.53 -14.48
N MET A 61 -1.56 -11.53 -13.61
CA MET A 61 -2.89 -12.06 -13.90
C MET A 61 -3.83 -10.92 -14.24
N SER A 62 -4.88 -11.16 -15.02
CA SER A 62 -5.84 -10.09 -15.29
C SER A 62 -6.63 -9.72 -14.03
N GLU A 63 -7.01 -8.44 -13.92
CA GLU A 63 -7.89 -7.99 -12.84
C GLU A 63 -9.21 -8.78 -12.79
N GLU A 64 -9.70 -9.24 -13.95
CA GLU A 64 -10.91 -10.07 -14.04
C GLU A 64 -10.73 -11.44 -13.40
N THR A 65 -9.55 -12.08 -13.59
CA THR A 65 -9.20 -13.34 -12.92
C THR A 65 -9.12 -13.16 -11.40
N ILE A 66 -8.60 -12.02 -10.94
CA ILE A 66 -8.53 -11.75 -9.49
C ILE A 66 -9.92 -11.46 -8.94
N LYS A 67 -10.75 -10.69 -9.66
CA LYS A 67 -12.14 -10.42 -9.29
C LYS A 67 -12.95 -11.72 -9.16
N SER A 68 -12.75 -12.69 -10.05
CA SER A 68 -13.46 -13.97 -10.00
C SER A 68 -13.01 -14.87 -8.84
N GLN A 69 -11.77 -14.71 -8.36
CA GLN A 69 -11.24 -15.41 -7.18
C GLN A 69 -11.64 -14.75 -5.84
N MET A 70 -12.10 -13.50 -5.87
CA MET A 70 -12.56 -12.74 -4.70
C MET A 70 -14.07 -12.86 -4.44
N LEU A 71 -14.79 -13.68 -5.22
CA LEU A 71 -16.22 -13.99 -5.05
C LEU A 71 -16.48 -15.01 -3.94
#